data_AF-A0A1G3I6P2-F1
#
_entry.id   AF-A0A1G3I6P2-F1
#
_cell.length_a   1.000
_cell.length_b   1.000
_cell.length_c   1.000
_cell.angle_alpha   90.00
_cell.angle_beta   90.00
_cell.angle_gamma   90.00
#
_symmetry.space_group_name_H-M   'P 1'
#
loop_
_entity.id
_entity.type
_entity.pdbx_description
1 polymer ?
#
loop_
_entity_poly.entity_id
_entity_poly.type
_entity_poly.pdbx_seq_one_letter_code
_entity_poly.pdbx_strand_id
1 'polypeptide(L)'
;ESVEKPLAYYDNNTSASRNLLEACVEAGVESFVFSSTAAVYGAPDELPVSEDAPLVPISPYARSKLMTEWMLEDTAKASGLRYAILRYFNVAGADPGGETGQVCRDATHLIKVAVETAVGLRTGMQIYGTDYDTPDGTCIRDYIHVSDLAEAHVAALAYLEDGGANLVANCGYGHGHSVREVLAAVERLSGRSLSVTEGPRRPGD
;
A
#
# COMPACT_ATOMS: atom_id res chain seq x y z
N GLU A 1 2.34 7.38 13.14
CA GLU A 1 1.18 6.85 13.88
C GLU A 1 1.35 5.42 14.40
N SER A 2 1.61 4.40 13.57
CA SER A 2 1.70 3.01 14.08
C SER A 2 2.82 2.77 15.11
N VAL A 3 3.92 3.51 15.02
CA VAL A 3 5.01 3.47 16.01
C VAL A 3 4.57 4.10 17.35
N GLU A 4 3.71 5.11 17.30
CA GLU A 4 3.22 5.83 18.49
C GLU A 4 2.08 5.09 19.17
N LYS A 5 1.22 4.40 18.40
CA LYS A 5 0.05 3.66 18.89
C LYS A 5 0.01 2.22 18.35
N PRO A 6 1.02 1.37 18.64
CA PRO A 6 1.12 0.04 18.04
C PRO A 6 -0.06 -0.87 18.38
N LEU A 7 -0.59 -0.79 19.62
CA LEU A 7 -1.71 -1.64 20.04
C LEU A 7 -3.00 -1.36 19.27
N ALA A 8 -3.26 -0.10 18.90
CA ALA A 8 -4.43 0.24 18.07
C ALA A 8 -4.35 -0.41 16.68
N TYR A 9 -3.15 -0.53 16.12
CA TYR A 9 -2.94 -1.20 14.83
C TYR A 9 -3.12 -2.72 14.95
N TYR A 10 -2.62 -3.35 16.02
CA TYR A 10 -2.85 -4.78 16.23
C TYR A 10 -4.31 -5.11 16.49
N ASP A 11 -5.01 -4.30 17.26
CA ASP A 11 -6.44 -4.47 17.52
C ASP A 11 -7.26 -4.36 16.21
N ASN A 12 -7.05 -3.29 15.45
CA ASN A 12 -7.80 -3.04 14.23
C ASN A 12 -7.41 -3.97 13.06
N ASN A 13 -6.12 -4.27 12.89
CA ASN A 13 -5.68 -5.04 11.73
C ASN A 13 -5.62 -6.52 12.04
N THR A 14 -4.96 -6.92 13.13
CA THR A 14 -4.74 -8.34 13.43
C THR A 14 -5.95 -8.96 14.09
N SER A 15 -6.43 -8.40 15.21
CA SER A 15 -7.56 -8.99 15.94
C SER A 15 -8.86 -8.93 15.13
N ALA A 16 -9.14 -7.82 14.43
CA ALA A 16 -10.34 -7.75 13.58
C ALA A 16 -10.26 -8.72 12.39
N SER A 17 -9.10 -8.87 11.75
CA SER A 17 -8.93 -9.85 10.66
C SER A 17 -9.12 -11.27 11.18
N ARG A 18 -8.59 -11.61 12.36
CA ARG A 18 -8.83 -12.91 13.00
C ARG A 18 -10.33 -13.19 13.16
N ASN A 19 -11.10 -12.20 13.64
CA ASN A 19 -12.55 -12.36 13.82
C ASN A 19 -13.29 -12.52 12.48
N LEU A 20 -12.87 -11.79 11.45
CA LEU A 20 -13.42 -11.95 10.11
C LEU A 20 -13.12 -13.35 9.54
N LEU A 21 -11.90 -13.86 9.72
CA LEU A 21 -11.51 -15.20 9.27
C LEU A 21 -12.33 -16.28 9.97
N GLU A 22 -12.52 -16.17 11.29
CA GLU A 22 -13.39 -17.09 12.05
C GLU A 22 -14.82 -17.10 11.47
N ALA A 23 -15.41 -15.92 11.27
CA ALA A 23 -16.75 -15.81 10.69
C ALA A 23 -16.83 -16.38 9.26
N CYS A 24 -15.80 -16.16 8.44
CA CYS A 24 -15.71 -16.74 7.09
C CYS A 24 -15.69 -18.27 7.14
N VAL A 25 -14.90 -18.86 8.03
CA VAL A 25 -14.83 -20.33 8.19
C VAL A 25 -16.16 -20.88 8.69
N GLU A 26 -16.77 -20.27 9.71
CA GLU A 26 -18.08 -20.69 10.23
C GLU A 26 -19.20 -20.60 9.18
N ALA A 27 -19.14 -19.60 8.30
CA ALA A 27 -20.10 -19.40 7.22
C ALA A 27 -19.83 -20.24 5.97
N GLY A 28 -18.72 -20.98 5.91
CA GLY A 28 -18.33 -21.76 4.74
C GLY A 28 -17.89 -20.93 3.54
N VAL A 29 -17.29 -19.75 3.77
CA VAL A 29 -16.69 -18.93 2.71
C VAL A 29 -15.46 -19.64 2.14
N GLU A 30 -15.44 -19.84 0.83
CA GLU A 30 -14.37 -20.61 0.18
C GLU A 30 -13.19 -19.77 -0.31
N SER A 31 -13.40 -18.48 -0.59
CA SER A 31 -12.40 -17.61 -1.23
C SER A 31 -12.25 -16.29 -0.48
N PHE A 32 -11.01 -15.89 -0.22
CA PHE A 32 -10.68 -14.67 0.51
C PHE A 32 -9.59 -13.86 -0.18
N VAL A 33 -9.84 -12.59 -0.51
CA VAL A 33 -8.81 -11.68 -1.03
C VAL A 33 -8.38 -10.73 0.08
N PHE A 34 -7.08 -10.74 0.40
CA PHE A 34 -6.50 -9.90 1.44
C PHE A 34 -5.62 -8.81 0.85
N SER A 35 -5.99 -7.58 1.17
CA SER A 35 -5.21 -6.38 0.90
C SER A 35 -4.05 -6.25 1.90
N SER A 36 -2.88 -6.75 1.52
CA SER A 36 -1.64 -6.61 2.28
C SER A 36 -0.84 -5.39 1.83
N THR A 37 0.48 -5.39 2.04
CA THR A 37 1.35 -4.25 1.75
C THR A 37 2.77 -4.71 1.47
N ALA A 38 3.48 -4.06 0.55
CA ALA A 38 4.91 -4.29 0.35
C ALA A 38 5.77 -3.91 1.57
N ALA A 39 5.22 -3.18 2.56
CA ALA A 39 5.94 -2.87 3.79
C ALA A 39 6.31 -4.11 4.62
N VAL A 40 5.71 -5.28 4.34
CA VAL A 40 6.08 -6.56 4.97
C VAL A 40 7.51 -7.00 4.65
N TYR A 41 8.08 -6.54 3.53
CA TYR A 41 9.46 -6.80 3.15
C TYR A 41 10.48 -5.98 3.96
N GLY A 42 10.05 -4.86 4.55
CA GLY A 42 10.97 -3.94 5.23
C GLY A 42 11.89 -3.20 4.26
N ALA A 43 13.20 -3.40 4.41
CA ALA A 43 14.23 -2.82 3.55
C ALA A 43 14.89 -3.94 2.72
N PRO A 44 14.33 -4.28 1.54
CA PRO A 44 14.84 -5.37 0.72
C PRO A 44 16.22 -5.04 0.14
N ASP A 45 17.08 -6.04 0.02
CA ASP A 45 18.44 -5.90 -0.53
C ASP A 45 18.45 -5.74 -2.06
N GLU A 46 17.42 -6.27 -2.73
CA GLU A 46 17.28 -6.27 -4.19
C GLU A 46 15.99 -5.58 -4.63
N LEU A 47 16.09 -4.77 -5.68
CA LEU A 47 14.96 -4.10 -6.34
C LEU A 47 14.99 -4.44 -7.84
N PRO A 48 13.83 -4.76 -8.47
CA PRO A 48 12.50 -4.85 -7.86
C PRO A 48 12.38 -6.06 -6.90
N VAL A 49 11.56 -5.91 -5.85
CA VAL A 49 11.38 -6.95 -4.83
C VAL A 49 10.46 -8.07 -5.34
N SER A 50 10.92 -9.31 -5.21
CA SER A 50 10.15 -10.53 -5.53
C SER A 50 9.28 -10.97 -4.35
N GLU A 51 8.22 -11.74 -4.63
CA GLU A 51 7.38 -12.39 -3.64
C GLU A 51 8.14 -13.32 -2.69
N ASP A 52 9.26 -13.89 -3.17
CA ASP A 52 10.17 -14.77 -2.43
C ASP A 52 11.11 -14.02 -1.49
N ALA A 53 11.12 -12.68 -1.53
CA ALA A 53 12.00 -11.89 -0.68
C ALA A 53 11.68 -12.08 0.82
N PRO A 54 12.70 -11.99 1.70
CA PRO A 54 12.49 -12.10 3.14
C PRO A 54 11.46 -11.10 3.68
N LEU A 55 10.58 -11.57 4.56
CA LEU A 55 9.56 -10.74 5.21
C LEU A 55 10.11 -10.18 6.52
N VAL A 56 10.69 -8.97 6.47
CA VAL A 56 11.36 -8.31 7.61
C VAL A 56 10.67 -6.99 7.96
N PRO A 57 9.42 -7.00 8.47
CA PRO A 57 8.66 -5.77 8.70
C PRO A 57 9.28 -4.89 9.79
N ILE A 58 9.61 -3.65 9.41
CA ILE A 58 10.26 -2.65 10.28
C ILE A 58 9.27 -1.75 11.05
N SER A 59 7.97 -1.88 10.81
CA SER A 59 6.93 -1.08 11.48
C SER A 59 5.83 -1.95 12.09
N PRO A 60 5.15 -1.48 13.17
CA PRO A 60 3.99 -2.19 13.72
C PRO A 60 2.85 -2.37 12.72
N TYR A 61 2.65 -1.41 11.80
CA TYR A 61 1.69 -1.55 10.71
C TYR A 61 2.02 -2.75 9.82
N ALA A 62 3.26 -2.83 9.32
CA ALA A 62 3.70 -3.94 8.48
C ALA A 62 3.62 -5.29 9.21
N ARG A 63 4.01 -5.33 10.50
CA ARG A 63 3.89 -6.52 11.34
C ARG A 63 2.43 -6.98 11.48
N SER A 64 1.50 -6.05 11.71
CA SER A 64 0.08 -6.39 11.85
C SER A 64 -0.52 -6.99 10.58
N LYS A 65 -0.07 -6.53 9.39
CA LYS A 65 -0.44 -7.09 8.09
C LYS A 65 0.17 -8.47 7.89
N LEU A 66 1.46 -8.65 8.18
CA LEU A 66 2.13 -9.95 8.08
C LEU A 66 1.52 -11.00 9.00
N MET A 67 1.13 -10.62 10.23
CA MET A 67 0.40 -11.53 11.13
C MET A 67 -0.93 -12.01 10.52
N THR A 68 -1.60 -11.16 9.74
CA THR A 68 -2.83 -11.55 9.05
C THR A 68 -2.55 -12.52 7.90
N GLU A 69 -1.43 -12.35 7.19
CA GLU A 69 -0.99 -13.32 6.17
C GLU A 69 -0.75 -14.71 6.78
N TRP A 70 -0.05 -14.78 7.92
CA TRP A 70 0.18 -16.05 8.61
C TRP A 70 -1.11 -16.70 9.10
N MET A 71 -2.02 -15.93 9.70
CA MET A 71 -3.32 -16.44 10.11
C MET A 71 -4.14 -16.98 8.93
N LEU A 72 -4.10 -16.31 7.78
CA LEU A 72 -4.74 -16.78 6.54
C LEU A 72 -4.15 -18.10 6.06
N GLU A 73 -2.82 -18.20 6.04
CA GLU A 73 -2.11 -19.42 5.62
C GLU A 73 -2.48 -20.62 6.50
N ASP A 74 -2.45 -20.44 7.83
CA ASP A 74 -2.81 -21.48 8.79
C ASP A 74 -4.30 -21.86 8.69
N THR A 75 -5.17 -20.87 8.52
CA THR A 75 -6.62 -21.09 8.38
C THR A 75 -6.95 -21.86 7.10
N ALA A 76 -6.30 -21.53 5.98
CA ALA A 76 -6.47 -22.22 4.71
C ALA A 76 -6.11 -23.70 4.80
N LYS A 77 -4.98 -24.02 5.46
CA LYS A 77 -4.54 -25.42 5.70
C LYS A 77 -5.56 -26.20 6.54
N ALA A 78 -6.23 -25.55 7.48
CA ALA A 78 -7.15 -26.21 8.42
C ALA A 78 -8.60 -26.33 7.91
N SER A 79 -9.05 -25.42 7.03
CA SER A 79 -10.46 -25.31 6.64
C SER A 79 -10.76 -25.56 5.15
N GLY A 80 -9.75 -25.50 4.28
CA GLY A 80 -9.94 -25.56 2.82
C GLY A 80 -10.27 -24.21 2.18
N LEU A 81 -10.34 -23.13 2.97
CA LEU A 81 -10.43 -21.76 2.47
C LEU A 81 -9.24 -21.44 1.57
N ARG A 82 -9.49 -20.89 0.39
CA ARG A 82 -8.48 -20.41 -0.56
C ARG A 82 -8.29 -18.91 -0.39
N TYR A 83 -7.07 -18.43 -0.58
CA TYR A 83 -6.79 -17.00 -0.46
C TYR A 83 -5.91 -16.43 -1.57
N ALA A 84 -6.05 -15.13 -1.78
CA ALA A 84 -5.10 -14.31 -2.52
C ALA A 84 -4.64 -13.16 -1.64
N ILE A 85 -3.34 -13.05 -1.41
CA ILE A 85 -2.70 -11.94 -0.69
C ILE A 85 -2.08 -11.01 -1.71
N LEU A 86 -2.56 -9.76 -1.76
CA LEU A 86 -2.06 -8.74 -2.68
C LEU A 86 -1.20 -7.74 -1.91
N ARG A 87 0.11 -7.77 -2.16
CA ARG A 87 1.11 -6.89 -1.54
C ARG A 87 1.38 -5.70 -2.47
N TYR A 88 0.63 -4.62 -2.31
CA TYR A 88 0.83 -3.41 -3.10
C TYR A 88 1.69 -2.36 -2.40
N PHE A 89 2.28 -1.49 -3.22
CA PHE A 89 3.09 -0.35 -2.82
C PHE A 89 2.20 0.88 -2.58
N ASN A 90 2.50 2.01 -3.22
CA ASN A 90 1.72 3.23 -3.06
C ASN A 90 0.58 3.21 -4.06
N VAL A 91 -0.64 3.39 -3.57
CA VAL A 91 -1.83 3.47 -4.44
C VAL A 91 -2.14 4.93 -4.70
N ALA A 92 -2.37 5.25 -5.96
CA ALA A 92 -2.63 6.61 -6.41
C ALA A 92 -3.76 6.66 -7.45
N GLY A 93 -4.17 7.88 -7.80
CA GLY A 93 -5.23 8.11 -8.78
C GLY A 93 -6.63 8.15 -8.17
N ALA A 94 -7.61 8.09 -9.06
CA ALA A 94 -9.03 8.16 -8.78
C ALA A 94 -9.75 7.36 -9.86
N ASP A 95 -11.07 7.18 -9.72
CA ASP A 95 -11.86 6.67 -10.84
C ASP A 95 -11.65 7.56 -12.09
N PRO A 96 -11.30 6.98 -13.26
CA PRO A 96 -11.12 7.74 -14.49
C PRO A 96 -12.38 8.50 -14.93
N GLY A 97 -13.58 8.03 -14.54
CA GLY A 97 -14.84 8.72 -14.73
C GLY A 97 -15.04 9.94 -13.81
N GLY A 98 -14.20 10.09 -12.77
CA GLY A 98 -14.27 11.16 -11.78
C GLY A 98 -15.38 10.97 -10.75
N GLU A 99 -16.00 9.79 -10.67
CA GLU A 99 -17.13 9.52 -9.77
C GLU A 99 -16.67 9.30 -8.32
N THR A 100 -15.48 8.71 -8.14
CA THR A 100 -14.90 8.42 -6.83
C THR A 100 -13.41 8.71 -6.78
N GLY A 101 -12.89 8.98 -5.59
CA GLY A 101 -11.46 9.26 -5.39
C GLY A 101 -11.09 9.27 -3.91
N GLN A 102 -9.82 9.54 -3.62
CA GLN A 102 -9.31 9.50 -2.25
C GLN A 102 -9.86 10.65 -1.39
N VAL A 103 -10.78 10.31 -0.48
CA VAL A 103 -11.32 11.22 0.54
C VAL A 103 -10.73 10.84 1.90
N CYS A 104 -9.70 11.57 2.32
CA CYS A 104 -9.14 11.48 3.66
C CYS A 104 -8.92 12.89 4.19
N ARG A 105 -9.35 13.16 5.44
CA ARG A 105 -9.18 14.47 6.10
C ARG A 105 -7.72 14.77 6.36
N ASP A 106 -6.98 13.79 6.87
CA ASP A 106 -5.56 13.90 7.20
C ASP A 106 -4.72 13.20 6.12
N ALA A 107 -4.65 13.81 4.93
CA ALA A 107 -3.90 13.22 3.83
C ALA A 107 -2.40 13.13 4.15
N THR A 108 -1.86 11.91 4.12
CA THR A 108 -0.43 11.63 4.30
C THR A 108 0.26 11.17 3.02
N HIS A 109 -0.51 10.75 2.01
CA HIS A 109 -0.01 10.24 0.72
C HIS A 109 0.47 11.39 -0.18
N LEU A 110 1.64 11.20 -0.80
CA LEU A 110 2.35 12.24 -1.55
C LEU A 110 1.48 12.90 -2.64
N ILE A 111 0.90 12.08 -3.52
CA ILE A 111 0.15 12.58 -4.69
C ILE A 111 -1.07 13.39 -4.25
N LYS A 112 -1.81 12.94 -3.22
CA LYS A 112 -2.94 13.68 -2.68
C LYS A 112 -2.52 15.03 -2.10
N VAL A 113 -1.45 15.06 -1.30
CA VAL A 113 -0.92 16.31 -0.71
C VAL A 113 -0.45 17.28 -1.80
N ALA A 114 0.22 16.78 -2.84
CA ALA A 114 0.66 17.59 -3.98
C ALA A 114 -0.52 18.19 -4.75
N VAL A 115 -1.55 17.38 -5.04
CA VAL A 115 -2.77 17.86 -5.72
C VAL A 115 -3.52 18.87 -4.86
N GLU A 116 -3.70 18.62 -3.56
CA GLU A 116 -4.33 19.59 -2.63
C GLU A 116 -3.59 20.92 -2.59
N THR A 117 -2.26 20.89 -2.66
CA THR A 117 -1.44 22.11 -2.75
C THR A 117 -1.65 22.82 -4.08
N ALA A 118 -1.66 22.08 -5.21
CA ALA A 118 -1.90 22.65 -6.54
C ALA A 118 -3.27 23.34 -6.65
N VAL A 119 -4.32 22.77 -6.04
CA VAL A 119 -5.67 23.33 -6.05
C VAL A 119 -5.92 24.37 -4.95
N GLY A 120 -4.91 24.70 -4.14
CA GLY A 120 -4.99 25.72 -3.10
C GLY A 120 -5.72 25.30 -1.81
N LEU A 121 -5.99 24.01 -1.63
CA LEU A 121 -6.51 23.45 -0.37
C LEU A 121 -5.43 23.40 0.72
N ARG A 122 -4.16 23.47 0.33
CA ARG A 122 -3.00 23.62 1.23
C ARG A 122 -2.16 24.82 0.81
N THR A 123 -1.55 25.47 1.79
CA THR A 123 -0.60 26.57 1.56
C THR A 123 0.75 26.10 1.03
N GLY A 124 1.08 24.82 1.22
CA GLY A 124 2.32 24.21 0.79
C GLY A 124 2.45 22.76 1.27
N MET A 125 3.58 22.15 0.93
CA MET A 125 3.93 20.79 1.31
C MET A 125 5.42 20.65 1.62
N GLN A 126 5.79 19.50 2.18
CA GLN A 126 7.15 19.21 2.59
C GLN A 126 7.68 17.93 1.91
N ILE A 127 8.91 17.97 1.40
CA ILE A 127 9.69 16.79 1.03
C ILE A 127 10.47 16.35 2.27
N TYR A 128 10.36 15.06 2.60
CA TYR A 128 11.05 14.46 3.75
C TYR A 128 12.30 13.72 3.28
N GLY A 129 13.46 14.32 3.50
CA GLY A 129 14.76 13.81 3.06
C GLY A 129 15.07 14.09 1.60
N THR A 130 16.26 14.64 1.37
CA THR A 130 16.80 14.97 0.03
C THR A 130 18.23 14.45 -0.16
N ASP A 131 18.63 13.50 0.68
CA ASP A 131 19.96 12.90 0.76
C ASP A 131 19.94 11.37 0.58
N TYR A 132 18.89 10.82 -0.04
CA TYR A 132 18.81 9.39 -0.38
C TYR A 132 19.78 9.05 -1.52
N ASP A 133 20.26 7.81 -1.57
CA ASP A 133 21.07 7.29 -2.68
C ASP A 133 20.20 7.01 -3.91
N THR A 134 19.76 8.11 -4.55
CA THR A 134 18.83 8.16 -5.67
C THR A 134 19.24 9.30 -6.60
N PRO A 135 18.89 9.27 -7.91
CA PRO A 135 19.40 10.24 -8.88
C PRO A 135 19.15 11.72 -8.52
N ASP A 136 18.05 12.03 -7.82
CA ASP A 136 17.72 13.38 -7.38
C ASP A 136 17.71 13.56 -5.86
N GLY A 137 18.25 12.59 -5.11
CA GLY A 137 18.32 12.63 -3.65
C GLY A 137 16.99 12.39 -2.93
N THR A 138 15.86 12.29 -3.65
CA THR A 138 14.55 12.07 -3.02
C THR A 138 14.07 10.63 -3.15
N CYS A 139 13.24 10.22 -2.20
CA CYS A 139 12.80 8.84 -2.09
C CYS A 139 12.07 8.35 -3.35
N ILE A 140 12.42 7.16 -3.84
CA ILE A 140 11.77 6.49 -4.97
C ILE A 140 10.74 5.48 -4.46
N ARG A 141 9.55 5.49 -5.08
CA ARG A 141 8.45 4.60 -4.75
C ARG A 141 7.70 4.17 -6.00
N ASP A 142 7.17 2.94 -6.01
CA ASP A 142 6.24 2.44 -7.02
C ASP A 142 4.82 2.94 -6.71
N TYR A 143 4.14 3.51 -7.71
CA TYR A 143 2.81 4.10 -7.62
C TYR A 143 1.85 3.39 -8.58
N ILE A 144 1.06 2.44 -8.07
CA ILE A 144 0.02 1.76 -8.84
C ILE A 144 -1.26 2.58 -8.88
N HIS A 145 -1.92 2.65 -10.05
CA HIS A 145 -3.22 3.29 -10.17
C HIS A 145 -4.31 2.49 -9.44
N VAL A 146 -5.23 3.17 -8.76
CA VAL A 146 -6.28 2.54 -7.95
C VAL A 146 -7.21 1.65 -8.78
N SER A 147 -7.49 2.00 -10.03
CA SER A 147 -8.29 1.18 -10.94
C SER A 147 -7.59 -0.14 -11.27
N ASP A 148 -6.31 -0.10 -11.62
CA ASP A 148 -5.52 -1.31 -11.91
C ASP A 148 -5.43 -2.20 -10.68
N LEU A 149 -5.28 -1.61 -9.49
CA LEU A 149 -5.31 -2.37 -8.24
C LEU A 149 -6.69 -3.00 -7.99
N ALA A 150 -7.79 -2.29 -8.27
CA ALA A 150 -9.14 -2.85 -8.17
C ALA A 150 -9.35 -4.01 -9.15
N GLU A 151 -8.88 -3.88 -10.39
CA GLU A 151 -8.87 -4.95 -11.38
C GLU A 151 -8.07 -6.16 -10.90
N ALA A 152 -6.90 -5.93 -10.27
CA ALA A 152 -6.11 -7.01 -9.67
C ALA A 152 -6.86 -7.75 -8.55
N HIS A 153 -7.65 -7.06 -7.72
CA HIS A 153 -8.47 -7.71 -6.70
C HIS A 153 -9.59 -8.57 -7.31
N VAL A 154 -10.24 -8.05 -8.36
CA VAL A 154 -11.29 -8.80 -9.08
C VAL A 154 -10.71 -10.02 -9.79
N ALA A 155 -9.56 -9.86 -10.46
CA ALA A 155 -8.87 -10.96 -11.12
C ALA A 155 -8.38 -12.03 -10.13
N ALA A 156 -7.87 -11.61 -8.97
CA ALA A 156 -7.47 -12.52 -7.90
C ALA A 156 -8.66 -13.31 -7.36
N LEU A 157 -9.82 -12.69 -7.16
CA LEU A 157 -11.03 -13.40 -6.75
C LEU A 157 -11.48 -14.41 -7.80
N ALA A 158 -11.57 -13.99 -9.07
CA ALA A 158 -11.96 -14.87 -10.18
C ALA A 158 -11.03 -16.09 -10.29
N TYR A 159 -9.72 -15.88 -10.12
CA TYR A 159 -8.74 -16.97 -10.10
C TYR A 159 -9.03 -18.01 -9.00
N LEU A 160 -9.41 -17.60 -7.80
CA LEU A 160 -9.75 -18.52 -6.70
C LEU A 160 -11.08 -19.25 -6.93
N GLU A 161 -12.06 -18.57 -7.54
CA GLU A 161 -13.37 -19.13 -7.89
C GLU A 161 -13.25 -20.19 -9.01
N ASP A 162 -12.33 -20.00 -9.95
CA ASP A 162 -12.01 -20.96 -11.02
C ASP A 162 -11.16 -22.16 -10.54
N GLY A 163 -10.95 -22.30 -9.22
CA GLY A 163 -10.20 -23.41 -8.63
C GLY A 163 -8.68 -23.20 -8.58
N GLY A 164 -8.23 -21.95 -8.72
CA GLY A 164 -6.84 -21.56 -8.49
C GLY A 164 -6.35 -21.91 -7.09
N ALA A 165 -5.03 -22.05 -6.94
CA ALA A 165 -4.40 -22.32 -5.66
C ALA A 165 -4.31 -21.03 -4.81
N ASN A 166 -3.78 -21.12 -3.60
CA ASN A 166 -3.47 -19.93 -2.82
C ASN A 166 -2.43 -19.06 -3.56
N LEU A 167 -2.64 -17.75 -3.55
CA LEU A 167 -1.80 -16.79 -4.27
C LEU A 167 -1.22 -15.75 -3.30
N VAL A 168 0.05 -15.42 -3.49
CA VAL A 168 0.67 -14.21 -2.96
C VAL A 168 1.26 -13.48 -4.15
N ALA A 169 0.90 -12.22 -4.34
CA ALA A 169 1.34 -11.44 -5.49
C ALA A 169 1.67 -10.00 -5.09
N ASN A 170 2.78 -9.49 -5.61
CA ASN A 170 3.10 -8.07 -5.60
C ASN A 170 2.23 -7.35 -6.63
N CYS A 171 1.72 -6.18 -6.23
CA CYS A 171 0.93 -5.32 -7.11
C CYS A 171 1.59 -3.95 -7.20
N GLY A 172 2.29 -3.74 -8.31
CA GLY A 172 3.03 -2.53 -8.65
C GLY A 172 3.39 -2.54 -10.13
N TYR A 173 3.92 -1.44 -10.64
CA TYR A 173 4.37 -1.37 -12.02
C TYR A 173 5.84 -1.78 -12.22
N GLY A 174 6.55 -2.10 -11.14
CA GLY A 174 7.95 -2.57 -11.19
C GLY A 174 8.96 -1.47 -11.52
N HIS A 175 8.51 -0.22 -11.59
CA HIS A 175 9.35 0.96 -11.75
C HIS A 175 8.87 2.04 -10.78
N GLY A 176 9.82 2.75 -10.19
CA GLY A 176 9.54 3.79 -9.21
C GLY A 176 9.64 5.18 -9.79
N HIS A 177 8.99 6.12 -9.12
CA HIS A 177 9.15 7.55 -9.33
C HIS A 177 9.67 8.21 -8.05
N SER A 178 10.59 9.14 -8.20
CA SER A 178 11.06 9.97 -7.10
C SER A 178 9.97 10.93 -6.62
N VAL A 179 10.14 11.50 -5.42
CA VAL A 179 9.26 12.56 -4.93
C VAL A 179 9.25 13.73 -5.90
N ARG A 180 10.43 14.18 -6.38
CA ARG A 180 10.52 15.32 -7.30
C ARG A 180 9.89 15.04 -8.67
N GLU A 181 10.00 13.82 -9.21
CA GLU A 181 9.33 13.42 -10.45
C GLU A 181 7.81 13.51 -10.32
N VAL A 182 7.26 13.05 -9.19
CA VAL A 182 5.83 13.14 -8.89
C VAL A 182 5.38 14.61 -8.81
N LEU A 183 6.13 15.46 -8.09
CA LEU A 183 5.80 16.88 -7.98
C LEU A 183 5.85 17.59 -9.33
N ALA A 184 6.88 17.32 -10.14
CA ALA A 184 7.00 17.87 -11.49
C ALA A 184 5.84 17.44 -12.39
N ALA A 185 5.34 16.21 -12.25
CA ALA A 185 4.15 15.76 -12.97
C ALA A 185 2.89 16.54 -12.56
N VAL A 186 2.70 16.80 -11.28
CA VAL A 186 1.57 17.60 -10.76
C VAL A 186 1.67 19.06 -11.23
N GLU A 187 2.84 19.68 -11.16
CA GLU A 187 3.04 21.05 -11.65
C GLU A 187 2.76 21.18 -13.14
N ARG A 188 3.27 20.22 -13.94
CA ARG A 188 3.04 20.17 -15.40
C ARG A 188 1.55 20.07 -15.74
N LEU A 189 0.81 19.20 -15.05
CA LEU A 189 -0.61 18.97 -15.34
C LEU A 189 -1.52 20.08 -14.79
N SER A 190 -1.17 20.67 -13.66
CA SER A 190 -1.96 21.75 -13.04
C SER A 190 -1.64 23.15 -13.59
N GLY A 191 -0.47 23.32 -14.23
CA GLY A 191 0.03 24.62 -14.67
C GLY A 191 0.40 25.56 -13.52
N ARG A 192 0.60 25.03 -12.30
CA ARG A 192 0.87 25.79 -11.08
C ARG A 192 2.13 25.27 -10.41
N SER A 193 2.97 26.19 -9.93
CA SER A 193 4.11 25.82 -9.09
C SER A 193 3.64 25.43 -7.69
N LEU A 194 4.24 24.37 -7.14
CA LEU A 194 3.96 23.91 -5.78
C LEU A 194 4.85 24.67 -4.78
N SER A 195 4.26 25.11 -3.66
CA SER A 195 5.05 25.62 -2.54
C SER A 195 5.62 24.43 -1.76
N VAL A 196 6.91 24.18 -1.91
CA VAL A 196 7.59 23.00 -1.35
C VAL A 196 8.71 23.44 -0.41
N THR A 197 8.77 22.83 0.77
CA THR A 197 9.90 22.95 1.69
C THR A 197 10.60 21.61 1.84
N GLU A 198 11.92 21.62 1.99
CA GLU A 198 12.70 20.40 2.28
C GLU A 198 12.87 20.26 3.80
N GLY A 199 12.80 19.05 4.31
CA GLY A 199 13.08 18.76 5.71
C GLY A 199 13.69 17.39 5.95
N PRO A 200 13.86 17.00 7.22
CA PRO A 200 14.50 15.74 7.57
C PRO A 200 13.68 14.54 7.08
N ARG A 201 14.33 13.38 6.98
CA ARG A 201 13.66 12.10 6.70
C ARG A 201 12.56 11.81 7.72
N ARG A 202 11.50 11.15 7.28
CA ARG A 202 10.42 10.70 8.19
C ARG A 202 10.91 9.53 9.04
N PRO A 203 10.57 9.47 10.34
CA PRO A 203 10.83 8.28 11.14
C PRO A 203 10.12 7.05 10.55
N GLY A 204 10.89 6.02 10.21
CA GLY A 204 10.38 4.77 9.63
C GLY A 204 10.40 4.70 8.09
N ASP A 205 10.90 5.76 7.42
CA ASP A 205 11.35 5.72 6.01
C ASP A 205 12.85 5.40 5.90
#